data_AF-A0A2P7SJ94-F1
#
_entry.id   AF-A0A2P7SJ94-F1
#
_cell.length_a   1.000
_cell.length_b   1.000
_cell.length_c   1.000
_cell.angle_alpha   90.00
_cell.angle_beta   90.00
_cell.angle_gamma   90.00
#
_symmetry.space_group_name_H-M   'P 1'
#
loop_
_entity.id
_entity.type
_entity.pdbx_description
1 polymer ?
#
loop_
_entity_poly.entity_id
_entity_poly.type
_entity_poly.pdbx_seq_one_letter_code
_entity_poly.pdbx_strand_id
1 'polypeptide(L)' 'MPLSDATKEKIKLRASFVNGLAMGVVLIGVFTPITRAAYDPTVGVDTFVFMAISAAICFALGFVLHSHAMEHLDEMDR' A
#
# COMPACT_ATOMS: atom_id res chain seq x y z
N MET A 1 31.78 -4.19 -4.20
CA MET A 1 32.12 -4.19 -2.76
C MET A 1 30.89 -4.68 -2.01
N PRO A 2 31.01 -5.67 -1.12
CA PRO A 2 29.87 -6.11 -0.32
C PRO A 2 29.34 -4.95 0.55
N LEU A 3 28.02 -4.80 0.64
CA LEU A 3 27.37 -3.81 1.51
C LEU A 3 27.75 -4.05 2.97
N SER A 4 28.02 -2.97 3.72
CA SER A 4 28.21 -3.05 5.17
C SER A 4 26.92 -3.49 5.87
N ASP A 5 27.04 -4.17 7.00
CA ASP A 5 25.88 -4.66 7.77
C ASP A 5 24.94 -3.51 8.19
N ALA A 6 25.51 -2.35 8.53
CA ALA A 6 24.74 -1.14 8.84
C ALA A 6 23.91 -0.64 7.64
N THR A 7 24.42 -0.79 6.41
CA THR A 7 23.68 -0.42 5.20
C THR A 7 22.55 -1.41 4.93
N LYS A 8 22.82 -2.71 5.11
CA LYS A 8 21.81 -3.78 4.97
C LYS A 8 20.65 -3.59 5.95
N GLU A 9 20.94 -3.26 7.20
CA GLU A 9 19.92 -3.02 8.22
C GLU A 9 19.04 -1.80 7.87
N LYS A 10 19.64 -0.71 7.39
CA LYS A 10 18.89 0.47 6.93
C LYS A 10 17.93 0.15 5.78
N ILE A 11 18.35 -0.65 4.80
CA ILE A 11 17.49 -1.03 3.66
C ILE A 11 16.33 -1.90 4.16
N LYS A 12 16.58 -2.87 5.05
CA LYS A 12 15.52 -3.68 5.67
C LYS A 12 14.48 -2.84 6.43
N LEU A 13 14.94 -1.89 7.25
CA LEU A 13 14.04 -0.98 7.97
C LEU A 13 13.21 -0.12 7.02
N ARG A 14 13.83 0.39 5.94
CA ARG A 14 13.12 1.18 4.92
C ARG A 14 12.08 0.35 4.18
N ALA A 15 12.42 -0.86 3.75
CA ALA A 15 11.50 -1.78 3.10
C ALA A 15 10.33 -2.13 4.03
N SER A 16 10.60 -2.42 5.30
CA SER A 16 9.56 -2.70 6.29
C SER A 16 8.63 -1.50 6.51
N PHE A 17 9.18 -0.28 6.57
CA PHE A 17 8.38 0.93 6.71
C PHE A 17 7.48 1.16 5.48
N VAL A 18 8.03 1.05 4.27
CA VAL A 18 7.27 1.21 3.02
C VAL A 18 6.20 0.13 2.89
N ASN A 19 6.50 -1.11 3.29
CA ASN A 19 5.51 -2.19 3.33
C ASN A 19 4.38 -1.90 4.33
N GLY A 20 4.71 -1.37 5.53
CA GLY A 20 3.72 -0.93 6.50
C GLY A 20 2.82 0.18 5.96
N LEU A 21 3.41 1.15 5.24
CA LEU A 21 2.66 2.22 4.57
C LEU A 21 1.73 1.67 3.48
N ALA A 22 2.21 0.73 2.66
CA ALA A 22 1.40 0.05 1.65
C ALA A 22 0.16 -0.60 2.26
N MET A 23 0.33 -1.36 3.35
CA MET A 23 -0.78 -1.96 4.09
C MET A 23 -1.75 -0.91 4.63
N GLY A 24 -1.25 0.20 5.18
CA GLY A 24 -2.09 1.30 5.67
C GLY A 24 -2.92 1.95 4.56
N VAL A 25 -2.31 2.22 3.41
CA VAL A 25 -3.00 2.79 2.22
C VAL A 25 -4.10 1.86 1.72
N VAL A 26 -3.83 0.55 1.65
CA VAL A 26 -4.85 -0.44 1.24
C VAL A 26 -5.97 -0.51 2.27
N LEU A 27 -5.65 -0.66 3.56
CA LEU A 27 -6.66 -0.79 4.61
C LEU A 27 -7.58 0.45 4.63
N ILE A 28 -7.01 1.64 4.73
CA ILE A 28 -7.83 2.86 4.84
C ILE A 28 -8.51 3.18 3.51
N GLY A 29 -7.77 3.15 2.40
CA GLY A 29 -8.26 3.57 1.09
C GLY A 29 -9.29 2.62 0.47
N VAL A 30 -9.26 1.32 0.84
CA VAL A 30 -10.21 0.31 0.33
C VAL A 30 -11.34 0.04 1.33
N PHE A 31 -11.06 -0.15 2.62
CA PHE A 31 -12.13 -0.51 3.57
C PHE A 31 -13.05 0.66 3.90
N THR A 32 -12.55 1.89 3.95
CA THR A 32 -13.39 3.07 4.26
C THR A 32 -14.55 3.24 3.26
N PRO A 33 -14.32 3.27 1.93
CA PRO A 33 -15.42 3.36 0.97
C PRO A 33 -16.34 2.14 0.99
N ILE A 34 -15.84 0.93 1.20
CA ILE A 34 -16.67 -0.29 1.32
C ILE A 34 -17.60 -0.19 2.53
N THR A 35 -17.06 0.20 3.68
CA THR A 35 -17.82 0.37 4.92
C THR A 35 -18.89 1.44 4.72
N ARG A 36 -18.53 2.57 4.10
CA ARG A 36 -19.49 3.62 3.81
C ARG A 36 -20.60 3.16 2.87
N ALA A 37 -20.28 2.47 1.78
CA ALA A 37 -21.27 1.94 0.85
C ALA A 37 -22.18 0.87 1.49
N ALA A 38 -21.67 0.10 2.46
CA ALA A 38 -22.44 -0.93 3.15
C ALA A 38 -23.43 -0.38 4.18
N TYR A 39 -23.09 0.74 4.84
CA TYR A 39 -23.86 1.27 5.97
C TYR A 39 -24.61 2.59 5.68
N ASP A 40 -24.29 3.30 4.61
CA ASP A 40 -24.96 4.56 4.24
C ASP A 40 -25.88 4.34 3.01
N PRO A 41 -27.20 4.17 3.21
CA PRO A 41 -28.15 3.95 2.12
C PRO A 41 -28.38 5.20 1.26
N THR A 42 -27.83 6.36 1.64
CA THR A 42 -27.94 7.60 0.86
C THR A 42 -26.86 7.73 -0.22
N VAL A 43 -25.93 6.77 -0.28
CA VAL A 43 -24.87 6.73 -1.30
C VAL A 43 -25.49 6.55 -2.69
N GLY A 44 -25.45 7.61 -3.49
CA GLY A 44 -25.86 7.58 -4.89
C GLY A 44 -24.84 6.82 -5.76
N VAL A 45 -25.29 6.43 -6.96
CA VAL A 45 -24.46 5.66 -7.92
C VAL A 45 -23.17 6.39 -8.28
N ASP A 46 -23.22 7.71 -8.52
CA ASP A 46 -22.03 8.49 -8.86
C ASP A 46 -21.00 8.50 -7.74
N THR A 47 -21.46 8.61 -6.49
CA THR A 47 -20.60 8.56 -5.31
C THR A 47 -20.00 7.17 -5.13
N PHE A 48 -20.79 6.12 -5.36
CA PHE A 48 -20.32 4.73 -5.32
C PHE A 48 -19.24 4.46 -6.37
N VAL A 49 -19.43 4.92 -7.61
CA VAL A 49 -18.43 4.79 -8.69
C VAL A 49 -17.14 5.52 -8.32
N PHE A 50 -17.24 6.74 -7.79
CA PHE A 50 -16.06 7.48 -7.34
C PHE A 50 -15.31 6.75 -6.21
N MET A 51 -16.04 6.20 -5.23
CA MET A 51 -15.50 5.39 -4.14
C MET A 51 -14.80 4.13 -4.63
N ALA A 52 -15.38 3.43 -5.62
CA ALA A 52 -14.79 2.24 -6.20
C ALA A 52 -13.50 2.57 -6.96
N ILE A 53 -13.49 3.66 -7.74
CA ILE A 53 -12.28 4.14 -8.43
C ILE A 53 -11.20 4.53 -7.42
N SER A 54 -11.54 5.27 -6.36
CA SER A 54 -10.56 5.67 -5.34
C SER A 54 -9.98 4.45 -4.62
N ALA A 55 -10.81 3.45 -4.30
CA ALA A 55 -10.36 2.20 -3.70
C ALA A 55 -9.39 1.44 -4.63
N ALA A 56 -9.72 1.35 -5.92
CA ALA A 56 -8.84 0.71 -6.91
C ALA A 56 -7.49 1.43 -7.03
N ILE A 57 -7.48 2.76 -7.01
CA ILE A 57 -6.25 3.57 -7.02
C ILE A 57 -5.43 3.31 -5.74
N CYS A 58 -6.03 3.34 -4.56
CA CYS A 58 -5.34 3.06 -3.30
C CYS A 58 -4.76 1.64 -3.28
N PHE A 59 -5.51 0.66 -3.79
CA PHE A 59 -5.01 -0.71 -3.91
C PHE A 59 -3.79 -0.80 -4.84
N ALA A 60 -3.88 -0.18 -6.03
CA ALA A 60 -2.76 -0.14 -6.98
C ALA A 60 -1.52 0.54 -6.38
N LEU A 61 -1.69 1.66 -5.69
CA LEU A 61 -0.61 2.36 -5.00
C LEU A 61 0.03 1.50 -3.90
N GLY A 62 -0.79 0.82 -3.09
CA GLY A 62 -0.30 -0.12 -2.09
C GLY A 62 0.50 -1.27 -2.72
N PHE A 63 0.01 -1.83 -3.83
CA PHE A 63 0.71 -2.89 -4.55
C PHE A 63 2.07 -2.43 -5.11
N VAL A 64 2.14 -1.23 -5.68
CA VAL A 64 3.39 -0.64 -6.17
C VAL A 64 4.38 -0.41 -5.03
N LEU A 65 3.92 0.16 -3.90
CA LEU A 65 4.76 0.38 -2.72
C LEU A 65 5.29 -0.94 -2.14
N HIS A 66 4.44 -1.96 -2.06
CA HIS A 66 4.84 -3.29 -1.61
C HIS A 66 5.88 -3.91 -2.56
N SER A 67 5.66 -3.82 -3.87
CA SER A 67 6.59 -4.35 -4.88
C SER A 67 7.95 -3.67 -4.81
N HIS A 68 7.98 -2.34 -4.68
CA HIS A 68 9.22 -1.58 -4.53
C HIS A 68 9.95 -1.90 -3.22
N ALA A 69 9.22 -2.17 -2.13
CA ALA A 69 9.82 -2.64 -0.89
C ALA A 69 10.46 -4.04 -1.04
N MET A 70 9.81 -4.94 -1.79
CA MET A 70 10.34 -6.27 -2.08
C MET A 70 11.56 -6.23 -2.99
N GLU A 71 11.56 -5.40 -4.03
CA GLU A 71 12.70 -5.24 -4.94
C GLU A 71 13.97 -4.78 -4.21
N HIS A 72 13.84 -3.85 -3.25
CA HIS A 72 14.97 -3.39 -2.43
C HIS A 72 15.54 -4.49 -1.51
N LEU A 73 14.73 -5.48 -1.15
CA LEU A 73 15.20 -6.64 -0.38
C LEU A 73 15.86 -7.68 -1.28
N ASP A 74 15.35 -7.88 -2.49
CA ASP A 74 15.90 -8.82 -3.48
C ASP A 74 17.28 -8.35 -3.98
N GLU A 75 17.47 -7.04 -4.19
CA GLU A 75 18.77 -6.43 -4.50
C GLU A 75 19.82 -6.62 -3.39
N MET A 76 19.41 -6.84 -2.14
CA MET A 76 20.34 -7.11 -1.05
C MET A 76 20.78 -8.58 -0.94
N ASP A 77 19.94 -9.50 -1.43
CA ASP A 77 20.21 -10.95 -1.38
C ASP A 77 21.14 -11.39 -2.52
N ARG A 78 21.15 -10.62 -3.62
CA ARG A 78 22.02 -10.80 -4.78
C ARG A 78 23.45 -10.26 -4.56
#